data_AF-A0A3B0WUZ4-F1
#
_entry.id   AF-A0A3B0WUZ4-F1
#
_cell.length_a   1.000
_cell.length_b   1.000
_cell.length_c   1.000
_cell.angle_alpha   90.00
_cell.angle_beta   90.00
_cell.angle_gamma   90.00
#
_symmetry.space_group_name_H-M   'P 1'
#
loop_
_entity.id
_entity.type
_entity.pdbx_description
1 polymer ?
#
loop_
_entity_poly.entity_id
_entity_poly.type
_entity_poly.pdbx_seq_one_letter_code
_entity_poly.pdbx_strand_id
1 'polypeptide(L)'
;MTATKTLYTDAQKDQRDQRIMQHIGLVKRIAYHLVTRLPAHVQVDDLIQSGMVGLIEAAKNYDPSQGASFETYAGIRVRGAMLDDVRHADW
;
A
#
# COMPACT_ATOMS: atom_id res chain seq x y z
N MET A 1 -21.13 -26.87 8.05
CA MET A 1 -20.30 -26.23 7.00
C MET A 1 -19.85 -24.80 7.32
N THR A 2 -20.38 -24.14 8.36
CA THR A 2 -20.05 -22.73 8.69
C THR A 2 -18.68 -22.56 9.37
N ALA A 3 -18.27 -23.50 10.24
CA ALA A 3 -17.04 -23.39 11.02
C ALA A 3 -15.75 -23.34 10.18
N THR A 4 -15.67 -24.13 9.10
CA THR A 4 -14.49 -24.17 8.22
C THR A 4 -14.31 -22.85 7.47
N LYS A 5 -15.39 -22.27 6.91
CA LYS A 5 -15.32 -21.02 6.14
C LYS A 5 -14.92 -19.82 7.00
N THR A 6 -15.33 -19.78 8.27
CA THR A 6 -14.94 -18.73 9.22
C THR A 6 -13.44 -18.77 9.49
N LEU A 7 -12.88 -19.94 9.82
CA LEU A 7 -11.44 -20.10 10.11
C LEU A 7 -10.53 -19.73 8.94
N TYR A 8 -10.91 -20.07 7.70
CA TYR A 8 -10.13 -19.70 6.51
C TYR A 8 -10.11 -18.19 6.27
N THR A 9 -11.22 -17.50 6.55
CA THR A 9 -11.32 -16.05 6.32
C THR A 9 -10.49 -15.27 7.35
N ASP A 10 -10.45 -15.74 8.59
CA ASP A 10 -9.69 -15.13 9.68
C ASP A 10 -8.17 -15.27 9.43
N ALA A 11 -7.69 -16.45 9.06
CA ALA A 11 -6.27 -16.66 8.75
C ALA A 11 -5.78 -15.80 7.56
N GLN A 12 -6.62 -15.62 6.53
CA GLN A 12 -6.31 -14.74 5.41
C GLN A 12 -6.27 -13.27 5.83
N LYS A 13 -7.16 -12.86 6.75
CA LYS A 13 -7.16 -11.52 7.30
C LYS A 13 -5.89 -11.25 8.10
N ASP A 14 -5.48 -12.18 8.96
CA ASP A 14 -4.26 -12.05 9.75
C ASP A 14 -3.01 -11.93 8.87
N GLN A 15 -2.92 -12.71 7.79
CA GLN A 15 -1.81 -12.61 6.84
C GLN A 15 -1.77 -11.25 6.12
N ARG A 16 -2.93 -10.68 5.77
CA ARG A 16 -2.99 -9.33 5.17
C ARG A 16 -2.57 -8.27 6.17
N ASP A 17 -3.08 -8.33 7.39
CA ASP A 17 -2.78 -7.37 8.45
C ASP A 17 -1.29 -7.41 8.81
N GLN A 18 -0.70 -8.60 8.87
CA GLN A 18 0.74 -8.77 9.08
C GLN A 18 1.57 -8.13 7.95
N ARG A 19 1.18 -8.32 6.68
CA ARG A 19 1.86 -7.71 5.53
C ARG A 19 1.79 -6.18 5.61
N ILE A 20 0.64 -5.62 5.95
CA ILE A 20 0.47 -4.17 6.13
C ILE A 20 1.43 -3.68 7.21
N MET A 21 1.37 -4.26 8.41
CA MET A 21 2.17 -3.84 9.56
C MET A 21 3.68 -3.87 9.27
N GLN A 22 4.16 -4.91 8.60
CA GLN A 22 5.57 -5.07 8.26
C GLN A 22 6.07 -4.04 7.23
N HIS A 23 5.18 -3.45 6.42
CA HIS A 23 5.56 -2.60 5.29
C HIS A 23 5.13 -1.14 5.45
N ILE A 24 4.65 -0.72 6.62
CA ILE A 24 4.35 0.70 6.92
C ILE A 24 5.57 1.60 6.65
N GLY A 25 6.77 1.13 6.99
CA GLY A 25 8.01 1.85 6.75
C GLY A 25 8.30 2.11 5.26
N LEU A 26 7.85 1.23 4.36
CA LEU A 26 7.99 1.38 2.91
C LEU A 26 7.22 2.61 2.42
N VAL A 27 6.01 2.84 2.94
CA VAL A 27 5.17 3.99 2.58
C VAL A 27 5.89 5.29 2.91
N LYS A 28 6.40 5.44 4.13
CA LYS A 28 7.16 6.63 4.53
C LYS A 28 8.38 6.85 3.65
N ARG A 29 9.14 5.79 3.36
CA ARG A 29 10.34 5.86 2.50
C ARG A 29 9.99 6.39 1.11
N ILE A 30 8.91 5.89 0.50
CA ILE A 30 8.47 6.32 -0.83
C ILE A 30 7.96 7.77 -0.78
N ALA A 31 7.15 8.13 0.22
CA ALA A 31 6.62 9.48 0.38
C ALA A 31 7.74 10.54 0.50
N TYR A 32 8.71 10.31 1.39
CA TYR A 32 9.86 11.21 1.54
C TYR A 32 10.72 11.28 0.28
N HIS A 33 10.82 10.20 -0.50
CA HIS A 33 11.52 10.26 -1.77
C HIS A 33 10.75 11.09 -2.81
N LEU A 34 9.43 10.91 -2.92
CA LEU A 34 8.60 11.60 -3.89
C LEU A 34 8.50 13.10 -3.61
N VAL A 35 8.32 13.51 -2.34
CA VAL A 35 8.14 14.93 -1.99
C VAL A 35 9.32 15.79 -2.45
N THR A 36 10.54 15.24 -2.52
CA THR A 36 11.73 15.96 -3.04
C THR A 36 11.67 16.29 -4.54
N ARG A 37 10.69 15.75 -5.28
CA ARG A 37 10.54 15.88 -6.74
C ARG A 37 9.20 16.49 -7.15
N LEU A 38 8.38 16.88 -6.18
CA LEU A 38 7.04 17.41 -6.40
C LEU A 38 7.00 18.92 -6.11
N PRO A 39 5.99 19.65 -6.61
CA PRO A 39 5.79 21.06 -6.27
C PRO A 39 5.71 21.30 -4.76
N ALA A 40 6.12 22.49 -4.32
CA ALA A 40 6.22 22.85 -2.91
C ALA A 40 4.88 22.82 -2.15
N HIS A 41 3.74 22.87 -2.85
CA HIS A 41 2.41 22.77 -2.22
C HIS A 41 2.03 21.35 -1.83
N VAL A 42 2.72 20.32 -2.33
CA VAL A 42 2.41 18.92 -2.00
C VAL A 42 2.95 18.58 -0.61
N GLN A 43 2.07 18.15 0.29
CA GLN A 43 2.45 17.77 1.65
C GLN A 43 2.82 16.29 1.75
N VAL A 44 3.86 15.98 2.51
CA VAL A 44 4.30 14.59 2.72
C VAL A 44 3.24 13.75 3.42
N ASP A 45 2.42 14.35 4.29
CA ASP A 45 1.38 13.64 5.02
C ASP A 45 0.25 13.17 4.11
N ASP A 46 -0.08 13.94 3.06
CA ASP A 46 -1.04 13.53 2.03
C ASP A 46 -0.52 12.35 1.20
N LEU A 47 0.77 12.39 0.83
CA LEU A 47 1.44 11.26 0.19
C LEU A 47 1.44 10.02 1.09
N ILE A 48 1.70 10.17 2.39
CA ILE A 48 1.65 9.04 3.33
C ILE A 48 0.24 8.47 3.39
N GLN A 49 -0.81 9.31 3.45
CA GLN A 49 -2.20 8.85 3.48
C GLN A 49 -2.58 8.07 2.22
N SER A 50 -2.41 8.64 1.04
CA SER A 50 -2.71 7.96 -0.24
C SER A 50 -1.84 6.71 -0.43
N GLY A 51 -0.58 6.77 -0.01
CA GLY A 51 0.32 5.63 0.02
C GLY A 51 -0.14 4.48 0.93
N MET A 52 -0.69 4.79 2.11
CA MET A 52 -1.27 3.78 3.00
C MET A 52 -2.49 3.10 2.38
N VAL A 53 -3.34 3.83 1.65
CA VAL A 53 -4.45 3.25 0.88
C VAL A 53 -3.90 2.27 -0.17
N GLY A 54 -2.87 2.67 -0.92
CA GLY A 54 -2.21 1.80 -1.89
C GLY A 54 -1.59 0.54 -1.28
N LEU A 55 -1.01 0.64 -0.07
CA LEU A 55 -0.48 -0.53 0.65
C LEU A 55 -1.59 -1.50 1.08
N ILE A 56 -2.70 -0.98 1.59
CA ILE A 56 -3.85 -1.80 2.01
C ILE A 56 -4.44 -2.54 0.81
N GLU A 57 -4.59 -1.86 -0.32
CA GLU A 57 -5.03 -2.49 -1.57
C GLU A 57 -4.02 -3.53 -2.08
N ALA A 58 -2.73 -3.23 -2.01
CA ALA A 58 -1.70 -4.19 -2.37
C ALA A 58 -1.77 -5.45 -1.49
N ALA A 59 -1.96 -5.31 -0.19
CA ALA A 59 -2.11 -6.44 0.72
C ALA A 59 -3.34 -7.30 0.38
N LYS A 60 -4.43 -6.69 -0.09
CA LYS A 60 -5.65 -7.40 -0.51
C LYS A 60 -5.48 -8.16 -1.82
N ASN A 61 -4.75 -7.59 -2.78
CA ASN A 61 -4.68 -8.08 -4.16
C ASN A 61 -3.39 -8.86 -4.49
N TYR A 62 -2.45 -8.96 -3.55
CA TYR A 62 -1.20 -9.65 -3.79
C TYR A 62 -1.39 -11.16 -3.93
N ASP A 63 -0.78 -11.70 -4.99
CA ASP A 63 -0.73 -13.12 -5.28
C ASP A 63 0.73 -13.59 -5.31
N PRO A 64 1.18 -14.41 -4.33
CA PRO A 64 2.55 -14.92 -4.30
C PRO A 64 2.88 -15.85 -5.47
N SER A 65 1.89 -16.43 -6.15
CA SER A 65 2.13 -17.35 -7.27
C SER A 65 2.69 -16.65 -8.51
N GLN A 66 2.58 -15.32 -8.59
CA GLN A 66 3.09 -14.51 -9.70
C GLN A 66 4.60 -14.18 -9.59
N GLY A 67 5.28 -14.67 -8.54
CA GLY A 67 6.74 -14.69 -8.45
C GLY A 67 7.42 -13.39 -7.97
N ALA A 68 6.68 -12.29 -7.82
CA ALA A 68 7.21 -11.06 -7.22
C ALA A 68 7.12 -11.11 -5.68
N SER A 69 8.10 -10.55 -4.97
CA SER A 69 7.98 -10.32 -3.53
C SER A 69 6.86 -9.30 -3.24
N PHE A 70 6.26 -9.39 -2.05
CA PHE A 70 5.25 -8.42 -1.63
C PHE A 70 5.81 -6.99 -1.60
N GLU A 71 7.04 -6.79 -1.13
CA GLU A 71 7.69 -5.47 -1.10
C GLU A 71 7.79 -4.85 -2.50
N THR A 72 8.21 -5.63 -3.50
CA THR A 72 8.31 -5.17 -4.90
C THR A 72 6.93 -4.79 -5.45
N TYR A 73 5.92 -5.64 -5.24
CA TYR A 73 4.56 -5.38 -5.69
C TYR A 73 3.95 -4.16 -4.99
N ALA A 74 4.02 -4.11 -3.66
CA ALA A 74 3.50 -3.02 -2.85
C ALA A 74 4.19 -1.69 -3.18
N GLY A 75 5.50 -1.68 -3.41
CA GLY A 75 6.24 -0.47 -3.76
C GLY A 75 5.72 0.21 -5.03
N ILE A 76 5.33 -0.57 -6.05
CA ILE A 76 4.72 -0.05 -7.27
C ILE A 76 3.33 0.52 -6.98
N ARG A 77 2.50 -0.21 -6.25
CA ARG A 77 1.11 0.19 -5.92
C ARG A 77 1.06 1.45 -5.05
N VAL A 78 1.90 1.50 -4.01
CA VAL A 78 2.03 2.65 -3.08
C VAL A 78 2.46 3.90 -3.84
N ARG A 79 3.50 3.81 -4.68
CA ARG A 79 3.95 4.95 -5.50
C ARG A 79 2.86 5.40 -6.46
N GLY A 80 2.14 4.46 -7.09
CA GLY A 80 1.02 4.77 -7.98
C GLY A 80 -0.06 5.58 -7.28
N ALA A 81 -0.54 5.09 -6.13
CA ALA A 81 -1.57 5.76 -5.34
C ALA A 81 -1.19 7.20 -4.97
N MET A 82 0.06 7.42 -4.54
CA MET A 82 0.57 8.77 -4.22
C MET A 82 0.56 9.71 -5.43
N LEU A 83 1.04 9.23 -6.59
CA LEU A 83 1.09 10.05 -7.80
C LEU A 83 -0.31 10.32 -8.39
N ASP A 84 -1.22 9.37 -8.23
CA ASP A 84 -2.60 9.53 -8.64
C ASP A 84 -3.30 10.59 -7.76
N ASP A 85 -3.09 10.56 -6.44
CA ASP A 85 -3.63 11.56 -5.52
C ASP A 85 -3.15 12.99 -5.85
N VAL A 86 -1.85 13.17 -6.12
CA VAL A 86 -1.29 14.47 -6.54
C VAL A 86 -1.93 14.96 -7.84
N ARG A 87 -2.14 14.07 -8.84
CA ARG A 87 -2.83 14.45 -10.08
C ARG A 87 -4.28 14.88 -9.85
N HIS A 88 -4.98 14.23 -8.91
CA HIS A 88 -6.33 14.61 -8.49
C HIS A 88 -6.35 15.79 -7.51
N ALA A 89 -5.23 16.35 -7.10
CA ALA A 89 -5.19 17.62 -6.38
C ALA A 89 -4.97 18.81 -7.33
N ASP A 90 -4.34 18.56 -8.48
CA ASP A 90 -3.93 19.58 -9.45
C ASP A 90 -4.94 19.78 -10.63
N TRP A 91 -5.92 18.89 -10.81
CA TRP A 91 -7.06 19.06 -11.76
C TRP A 91 -8.09 20.10 -11.28
#